data_AF-A0A454TZ89-F1
#
_entry.id   AF-A0A454TZ89-F1
#
_cell.length_a   1.000
_cell.length_b   1.000
_cell.length_c   1.000
_cell.angle_alpha   90.00
_cell.angle_beta   90.00
_cell.angle_gamma   90.00
#
_symmetry.space_group_name_H-M   'P 1'
#
loop_
_entity.id
_entity.type
_entity.pdbx_description
1 polymer ?
#
loop_
_entity_poly.entity_id
_entity_poly.type
_entity_poly.pdbx_seq_one_letter_code
_entity_poly.pdbx_strand_id
1 'polypeptide(L)' 'MEHQKISLTIPRDMRERIEAERRQMAQRVGFEPSFNQAATALLQRALTTQTDFETVPAGT' A
#
# COMPACT_ATOMS: atom_id res chain seq x y z
N MET A 1 -0.41 -1.96 -20.51
CA MET A 1 -0.78 -0.93 -19.51
C MET A 1 0.50 -0.19 -19.15
N GLU A 2 0.51 1.14 -19.24
CA GLU A 2 1.72 1.94 -19.00
C GLU A 2 1.88 2.19 -17.50
N HIS A 3 3.04 1.86 -16.92
CA HIS A 3 3.32 2.07 -15.51
C HIS A 3 3.88 3.49 -15.31
N GLN A 4 3.08 4.40 -14.75
CA GLN A 4 3.56 5.73 -14.37
C GLN A 4 4.48 5.62 -13.15
N LYS A 5 5.68 6.20 -13.27
CA LYS A 5 6.66 6.23 -12.18
C LYS A 5 6.36 7.43 -11.26
N ILE A 6 6.10 7.15 -9.99
CA ILE A 6 5.89 8.17 -8.96
C ILE A 6 7.05 8.11 -7.97
N SER A 7 7.68 9.26 -7.70
CA SER A 7 8.66 9.41 -6.62
C SER A 7 7.96 9.95 -5.39
N LEU A 8 7.90 9.17 -4.32
CA LEU A 8 7.30 9.55 -3.04
C LEU A 8 8.38 9.58 -1.95
N THR A 9 8.48 10.71 -1.25
CA THR A 9 9.28 10.80 -0.04
C THR A 9 8.46 10.27 1.13
N ILE A 10 8.93 9.21 1.78
CA ILE A 10 8.28 8.63 2.96
C ILE A 10 9.16 8.78 4.20
N PRO A 11 8.56 8.95 5.39
CA PRO A 11 9.29 8.89 6.65
C PRO A 11 10.02 7.55 6.84
N ARG A 12 11.13 7.57 7.58
CA ARG A 12 11.92 6.36 7.88
C ARG A 12 11.07 5.28 8.55
N ASP A 13 10.23 5.66 9.50
CA ASP A 13 9.32 4.73 10.19
C ASP A 13 8.38 3.99 9.20
N MET A 14 7.81 4.71 8.23
CA MET A 14 6.97 4.09 7.20
C MET A 14 7.75 3.12 6.34
N ARG A 15 9.00 3.44 5.99
CA ARG A 15 9.86 2.51 5.25
C ARG A 15 10.08 1.23 6.04
N GLU A 16 10.38 1.32 7.34
CA GLU A 16 10.58 0.15 8.21
C GLU A 16 9.31 -0.71 8.29
N ARG A 17 8.14 -0.08 8.37
CA ARG A 17 6.84 -0.79 8.32
C ARG A 17 6.62 -1.51 6.99
N ILE A 18 6.95 -0.88 5.86
CA ILE A 18 6.85 -1.53 4.54
C ILE A 18 7.81 -2.73 4.46
N GLU A 19 9.02 -2.64 5.03
CA GLU A 19 9.96 -3.77 5.08
C GLU A 19 9.48 -4.92 5.99
N ALA A 20 8.75 -4.61 7.07
CA ALA A 20 8.11 -5.63 7.91
C ALA A 20 6.97 -6.34 7.14
N GLU A 21 6.09 -5.58 6.50
CA GLU A 21 5.00 -6.12 5.68
C GLU A 21 5.54 -6.94 4.50
N ARG A 22 6.62 -6.50 3.85
CA ARG A 22 7.30 -7.24 2.77
C ARG A 22 7.72 -8.64 3.24
N ARG A 23 8.31 -8.74 4.44
CA ARG A 23 8.70 -10.02 5.04
C ARG A 23 7.49 -10.90 5.37
N GLN A 24 6.38 -10.32 5.80
CA GLN A 24 5.13 -11.06 6.01
C GLN A 24 4.52 -11.55 4.70
N MET A 25 4.53 -10.71 3.66
CA MET A 25 4.07 -11.09 2.33
C MET A 25 4.91 -12.23 1.77
N ALA A 26 6.23 -12.16 1.91
CA ALA A 26 7.15 -13.22 1.46
C ALA A 26 6.80 -14.59 2.04
N GLN A 27 6.46 -14.63 3.33
CA GLN A 27 6.05 -15.87 4.01
C GLN A 27 4.72 -16.44 3.46
N ARG A 28 3.83 -15.59 2.94
CA ARG A 28 2.52 -16.01 2.42
C ARG A 28 2.57 -16.47 0.97
N VAL A 29 3.33 -15.78 0.12
CA VAL A 29 3.42 -16.09 -1.31
C VAL A 29 4.63 -16.97 -1.68
N GLY A 30 5.51 -17.28 -0.73
CA GLY A 30 6.67 -18.15 -0.94
C GLY A 30 7.81 -17.51 -1.74
N PHE A 31 7.71 -16.23 -2.08
CA PHE A 31 8.74 -15.45 -2.78
C PHE A 31 8.84 -14.05 -2.17
N GLU A 32 10.04 -13.49 -2.07
CA GLU A 32 10.25 -12.17 -1.47
C GLU A 32 9.94 -11.05 -2.49
N PRO A 33 8.83 -10.29 -2.33
CA PRO A 33 8.53 -9.22 -3.25
C PRO A 33 9.53 -8.08 -3.10
N SER A 34 9.84 -7.39 -4.20
CA SER A 34 10.64 -6.17 -4.12
C SER A 34 9.95 -5.11 -3.26
N PHE A 35 10.72 -4.15 -2.74
CA PHE A 35 10.16 -3.06 -1.93
C PHE A 35 9.04 -2.30 -2.68
N ASN A 36 9.24 -1.98 -3.96
CA ASN A 36 8.22 -1.31 -4.75
C ASN A 36 6.96 -2.15 -4.95
N GLN A 37 7.09 -3.47 -5.13
CA GLN A 37 5.92 -4.36 -5.24
C GLN A 37 5.15 -4.43 -3.92
N ALA A 38 5.85 -4.56 -2.79
CA ALA A 38 5.22 -4.55 -1.47
C ALA A 38 4.54 -3.20 -1.20
N ALA A 39 5.21 -2.08 -1.47
CA ALA A 39 4.64 -0.74 -1.33
C ALA A 39 3.42 -0.55 -2.24
N THR A 40 3.49 -1.00 -3.50
CA THR A 40 2.36 -0.91 -4.45
C THR A 40 1.17 -1.74 -3.96
N ALA A 41 1.40 -2.96 -3.48
CA ALA A 41 0.34 -3.81 -2.94
C ALA A 41 -0.30 -3.19 -1.68
N LEU A 42 0.49 -2.57 -0.81
CA LEU A 42 -0.01 -1.86 0.37
C LEU A 42 -0.83 -0.62 -0.02
N LEU A 43 -0.35 0.17 -0.99
CA LEU A 43 -1.09 1.31 -1.52
C LEU A 43 -2.40 0.89 -2.18
N GLN A 44 -2.37 -0.15 -3.02
CA GLN A 44 -3.57 -0.71 -3.63
C GLN A 44 -4.55 -1.21 -2.57
N ARG A 45 -4.07 -1.92 -1.53
CA ARG A 45 -4.92 -2.37 -0.42
C ARG A 45 -5.58 -1.19 0.29
N ALA A 46 -4.83 -0.12 0.57
CA ALA A 46 -5.36 1.08 1.22
C ALA A 46 -6.42 1.78 0.34
N LEU A 47 -6.13 1.95 -0.95
CA LEU A 47 -7.04 2.55 -1.92
C LEU A 47 -8.34 1.73 -2.08
N THR A 48 -8.23 0.40 -2.19
CA THR A 48 -9.40 -0.48 -2.27
C THR A 48 -10.23 -0.44 -1.00
N THR A 49 -9.60 -0.28 0.16
CA THR A 49 -10.29 -0.16 1.46
C THR A 49 -10.96 1.21 1.64
N GLN A 50 -10.51 2.25 0.93
CA GLN A 50 -11.08 3.61 0.94
C GLN A 50 -12.22 3.83 -0.06
N THR A 51 -12.73 2.78 -0.73
CA THR A 51 -13.78 2.94 -1.77
C THR A 51 -15.18 3.23 -1.22
N ASP A 52 -15.37 3.29 0.09
CA ASP A 52 -16.56 3.93 0.67
C ASP A 52 -16.23 5.41 0.90
N PHE A 53 -16.57 6.26 -0.08
CA PHE A 53 -17.01 7.60 0.27
C PHE A 53 -18.17 7.40 1.25
N GLU A 54 -17.91 7.53 2.56
CA GLU A 54 -18.97 7.65 3.55
C GLU A 54 -19.91 8.75 3.03
N THR A 55 -21.08 8.36 2.55
CA THR A 55 -22.17 9.28 2.26
C THR A 55 -22.69 9.76 3.60
N VAL A 56 -21.98 10.73 4.20
CA VAL A 56 -22.52 11.50 5.31
C VAL A 56 -23.82 12.13 4.81
N PRO A 57 -24.99 11.81 5.40
CA PRO A 57 -26.23 12.45 4.99
C PRO A 57 -26.10 13.95 5.24
N ALA A 58 -26.28 14.74 4.19
CA ALA A 58 -26.31 16.18 4.31
C ALA A 58 -27.57 16.59 5.09
N GLY A 59 -27.38 17.04 6.33
CA GLY A 59 -28.36 17.81 7.08
C GLY A 59 -29.07 17.05 8.21
N THR A 60 -28.90 17.58 9.42
CA THR A 60 -29.97 17.66 10.43
C THR A 60 -30.00 19.08 10.96
#